data_AF-A0A1M5RJY8-F1
#
_entry.id   AF-A0A1M5RJY8-F1
#
_cell.length_a   1.000
_cell.length_b   1.000
_cell.length_c   1.000
_cell.angle_alpha   90.00
_cell.angle_beta   90.00
_cell.angle_gamma   90.00
#
_symmetry.space_group_name_H-M   'P 1'
#
loop_
_entity.id
_entity.type
_entity.pdbx_description
1 polymer ?
#
loop_
_entity_poly.entity_id
_entity_poly.type
_entity_poly.pdbx_seq_one_letter_code
_entity_poly.pdbx_strand_id
1 'polypeptide(L)' 'MSVKIKPITDHESYKVNNHIIFKDGLGNWNCDNDLSLKERQAFNQYESIVIKNPRFKKHAKAIYKG' A
#
# COMPACT_ATOMS: atom_id res chain seq x y z
N MET A 1 -14.81 -6.64 -5.52
CA MET A 1 -13.90 -7.28 -4.53
C MET A 1 -13.31 -6.16 -3.67
N SER A 2 -13.18 -6.33 -2.35
CA SER A 2 -12.66 -5.26 -1.48
C SER A 2 -11.18 -5.47 -1.17
N VAL A 3 -10.35 -4.45 -1.39
CA VAL A 3 -8.93 -4.45 -1.02
C VAL A 3 -8.74 -3.61 0.25
N LYS A 4 -8.15 -4.22 1.29
CA LYS A 4 -7.87 -3.56 2.57
C LYS A 4 -6.39 -3.25 2.66
N ILE A 5 -6.03 -1.98 2.81
CA ILE A 5 -4.64 -1.55 2.98
C ILE A 5 -4.44 -1.07 4.41
N LYS A 6 -3.41 -1.56 5.09
CA LYS A 6 -3.03 -1.15 6.44
C LYS A 6 -1.53 -0.84 6.47
N PRO A 7 -1.10 0.29 7.03
CA PRO A 7 0.31 0.52 7.31
C PRO A 7 0.80 -0.49 8.35
N ILE A 8 2.00 -1.04 8.13
CA ILE A 8 2.74 -1.81 9.13
C ILE A 8 3.80 -0.89 9.71
N THR A 9 4.66 -0.37 8.83
CA THR A 9 5.65 0.66 9.16
C THR A 9 5.48 1.81 8.18
N ASP A 10 5.24 3.02 8.68
CA ASP A 10 5.00 4.19 7.84
C ASP A 10 6.17 4.42 6.88
N HIS A 11 5.86 4.71 5.61
CA HIS A 11 6.80 4.90 4.50
C HIS A 11 7.69 3.70 4.14
N GLU A 12 7.59 2.58 4.84
CA GLU A 12 8.43 1.39 4.61
C GLU A 12 7.64 0.15 4.21
N SER A 13 6.50 -0.15 4.86
CA SER A 13 5.76 -1.38 4.60
C SER A 13 4.26 -1.29 4.88
N TYR A 14 3.47 -1.99 4.05
CA TYR A 14 2.02 -1.99 4.08
C TYR A 14 1.47 -3.38 3.84
N LYS A 15 0.41 -3.73 4.59
CA LYS A 15 -0.37 -4.93 4.36
C LYS A 15 -1.52 -4.63 3.41
N VAL A 16 -1.53 -5.28 2.24
CA VAL A 16 -2.60 -5.23 1.26
C VAL A 16 -3.32 -6.58 1.29
N ASN A 17 -4.51 -6.62 1.90
CA ASN A 17 -5.22 -7.85 2.25
C ASN A 17 -4.34 -8.80 3.06
N ASN A 18 -3.81 -9.85 2.41
CA ASN A 18 -2.91 -10.85 2.99
C ASN A 18 -1.48 -10.78 2.47
N HIS A 19 -1.19 -9.81 1.59
CA HIS A 19 0.12 -9.58 0.99
C HIS A 19 0.85 -8.45 1.75
N ILE A 20 2.18 -8.53 1.80
CA ILE A 20 3.03 -7.52 2.41
C ILE A 20 3.81 -6.84 1.30
N ILE A 21 3.62 -5.52 1.18
CA ILE A 21 4.37 -4.68 0.28
C ILE A 21 5.40 -3.92 1.11
N PHE A 22 6.64 -3.92 0.68
CA PHE A 22 7.76 -3.25 1.35
C PHE A 22 8.58 -2.46 0.35
N LYS A 23 9.23 -1.40 0.83
CA LYS A 23 10.15 -0.59 0.04
C LYS A 23 11.54 -1.22 0.07
N ASP A 24 12.14 -1.48 -1.09
CA ASP A 24 13.52 -1.93 -1.16
C ASP A 24 14.52 -0.79 -0.91
N GLY A 25 15.81 -1.14 -0.81
CA GLY A 25 16.89 -0.16 -0.63
C GLY A 25 17.08 0.82 -1.80
N LEU A 26 16.46 0.56 -2.95
CA LEU A 26 16.45 1.43 -4.13
C LEU A 26 15.21 2.34 -4.18
N GLY A 27 14.30 2.17 -3.23
CA GLY A 27 13.08 2.95 -3.11
C GLY A 27 11.89 2.42 -3.91
N ASN A 28 11.98 1.22 -4.49
CA ASN A 28 10.89 0.57 -5.21
C ASN A 28 9.99 -0.24 -4.26
N TRP A 29 8.70 -0.26 -4.56
CA TRP A 29 7.75 -1.12 -3.85
C TRP A 29 7.80 -2.54 -4.40
N ASN A 30 8.17 -3.50 -3.55
CA ASN A 30 8.17 -4.91 -3.82
C ASN A 30 7.17 -5.64 -2.91
N CYS A 31 6.82 -6.86 -3.29
CA CYS A 31 5.89 -7.71 -2.55
C CYS A 31 6.39 -9.15 -2.62
N ASP A 32 6.37 -9.87 -1.50
CA ASP A 32 6.85 -11.26 -1.45
C ASP A 32 5.98 -12.21 -2.30
N ASN A 33 4.72 -11.85 -2.51
CA ASN A 33 3.73 -12.61 -3.26
C ASN A 33 3.20 -11.79 -4.45
N ASP A 34 2.73 -12.47 -5.50
CA ASP A 34 2.04 -11.80 -6.60
C ASP A 34 0.75 -11.11 -6.11
N LEU A 35 0.63 -9.82 -6.46
CA LEU A 35 -0.58 -9.03 -6.24
C LEU A 35 -1.51 -9.20 -7.43
N SER A 36 -2.82 -9.34 -7.17
CA SER A 36 -3.80 -9.21 -8.23
C SER A 36 -3.80 -7.79 -8.83
N LEU A 37 -4.30 -7.66 -10.06
CA LEU A 37 -4.40 -6.35 -10.72
C LEU A 37 -5.17 -5.32 -9.87
N LYS A 38 -6.24 -5.75 -9.19
CA LYS A 38 -7.04 -4.88 -8.33
C LYS A 38 -6.28 -4.42 -7.08
N GLU A 39 -5.48 -5.31 -6.48
CA GLU A 39 -4.65 -4.95 -5.33
C GLU A 39 -3.55 -3.97 -5.71
N ARG A 40 -2.94 -4.17 -6.87
CA ARG A 40 -1.91 -3.26 -7.37
C ARG A 40 -2.48 -1.88 -7.70
N GLN A 41 -3.65 -1.83 -8.33
CA GLN A 41 -4.36 -0.57 -8.57
C GLN A 41 -4.74 0.15 -7.26
N ALA A 42 -5.28 -0.59 -6.29
CA ALA A 42 -5.62 -0.03 -4.98
C ALA A 42 -4.38 0.50 -4.25
N PHE A 43 -3.26 -0.23 -4.29
CA PHE A 43 -2.01 0.22 -3.69
C PHE A 43 -1.44 1.46 -4.38
N ASN A 44 -1.44 1.52 -5.71
CA ASN A 44 -0.99 2.71 -6.45
C ASN A 44 -1.81 3.95 -6.08
N GLN A 45 -3.14 3.79 -5.94
CA GLN A 45 -4.01 4.88 -5.52
C GLN A 45 -3.71 5.31 -4.08
N TYR A 46 -3.50 4.35 -3.18
CA TYR A 46 -3.11 4.62 -1.81
C TYR A 46 -1.75 5.32 -1.72
N GLU A 47 -0.77 4.88 -2.50
CA GLU A 47 0.55 5.48 -2.56
C GLU A 47 0.47 6.96 -2.97
N SER A 48 -0.30 7.26 -4.02
CA SER A 48 -0.48 8.62 -4.52
C SER A 48 -1.17 9.55 -3.50
N ILE A 49 -2.24 9.07 -2.87
CA ILE A 49 -3.10 9.91 -2.01
C ILE A 49 -2.59 10.02 -0.58
N VAL A 50 -1.98 8.95 -0.05
CA VAL A 50 -1.59 8.83 1.35
C VAL A 50 -0.08 8.89 1.51
N ILE A 51 0.68 8.01 0.86
CA ILE A 51 2.13 7.85 1.10
C ILE A 51 2.92 9.05 0.56
N LYS A 52 2.61 9.50 -0.65
CA LYS A 52 3.28 10.63 -1.32
C LYS A 52 2.74 11.99 -0.88
N ASN A 53 1.70 12.01 -0.04
CA ASN A 53 1.03 13.23 0.33
C ASN A 53 1.58 13.76 1.67
N PRO A 54 2.30 14.90 1.68
CA PRO A 54 2.94 15.43 2.88
C PRO A 54 1.97 15.90 3.96
N ARG A 55 0.67 16.00 3.65
CA ARG A 55 -0.37 16.34 4.64
C ARG A 55 -0.68 15.18 5.59
N PHE A 56 -0.39 13.94 5.21
CA PHE A 56 -0.59 12.78 6.06
C PHE A 56 0.64 12.53 6.92
N LYS A 57 0.57 12.90 8.21
CA LYS A 57 1.64 12.64 9.19
C LYS A 57 1.69 11.19 9.68
N LYS A 58 0.57 10.47 9.54
CA LYS A 58 0.44 9.05 9.85
C LYS A 58 -0.41 8.43 8.77
N HIS A 59 0.00 7.31 8.23
CA HIS A 59 -0.83 6.63 7.26
C HIS A 59 -1.97 5.92 7.98
N ALA A 60 -3.15 5.91 7.35
CA ALA A 60 -4.35 5.30 7.91
C ALA A 60 -4.74 4.08 7.09
N LYS A 61 -5.46 3.15 7.73
CA LYS A 61 -6.10 2.04 7.03
C LYS A 61 -7.08 2.57 5.97
N ALA A 62 -7.03 2.00 4.77
CA ALA A 62 -7.96 2.29 3.69
C ALA A 62 -8.65 1.00 3.19
N ILE A 63 -9.85 1.17 2.64
CA ILE A 63 -10.61 0.09 1.99
C ILE A 63 -11.03 0.57 0.61
N TYR A 64 -10.57 -0.12 -0.42
CA TYR A 64 -10.92 0.16 -1.81
C TYR A 64 -11.95 -0.88 -2.26
N LYS A 65 -13.12 -0.39 -2.68
CA LYS A 65 -14.16 -1.23 -3.30
C LYS A 65 -13.98 -1.15 -4.81
N GLY A 66 -13.70 -2.27 -5.45
CA GLY A 66 -13.72 -2.40 -6.90
C GLY A 66 -14.57 -3.56 -7.36
#